data_AF-A0A950ILC5-F1
#
_entry.id   AF-A0A950ILC5-F1
#
_cell.length_a   1.000
_cell.length_b   1.000
_cell.length_c   1.000
_cell.angle_alpha   90.00
_cell.angle_beta   90.00
_cell.angle_gamma   90.00
#
_symmetry.space_group_name_H-M   'P 1'
#
loop_
_entity.id
_entity.type
_entity.pdbx_description
1 polymer ?
#
loop_
_entity_poly.entity_id
_entity_poly.type
_entity_poly.pdbx_seq_one_letter_code
_entity_poly.pdbx_strand_id
1 'polypeptide(L)'
;PQKRGYSQKARDIGHFRQTFAVLNVGDLAGWDAAVEVSPQSLRDAGKIKNLKDGVKILGGSTKSKAKGGQLPAGLKFRDVLFSASAREALGAVGADFGDTETATAE
;
A
#
# COMPACT_ATOMS: atom_id res chain seq x y z
N PRO A 1 -6.70 -36.12 -5.51
CA PRO A 1 -6.24 -35.47 -4.26
C PRO A 1 -7.04 -34.18 -4.02
N GLN A 2 -7.62 -34.00 -2.83
CA GLN A 2 -8.39 -32.81 -2.50
C GLN A 2 -7.45 -31.62 -2.23
N LYS A 3 -7.77 -30.41 -2.72
CA LYS A 3 -6.95 -29.22 -2.49
C LYS A 3 -6.84 -28.96 -0.98
N ARG A 4 -5.62 -28.70 -0.49
CA ARG A 4 -5.37 -28.41 0.93
C ARG A 4 -6.26 -27.24 1.39
N GLY A 5 -6.99 -27.43 2.49
CA GLY A 5 -7.93 -26.44 3.04
C GLY A 5 -9.34 -26.45 2.43
N TYR A 6 -9.58 -27.25 1.38
CA TYR A 6 -10.92 -27.47 0.85
C TYR A 6 -11.52 -28.69 1.57
N SER A 7 -12.45 -28.47 2.50
CA SER A 7 -13.19 -29.53 3.21
C SER A 7 -14.68 -29.32 3.01
N GLN A 8 -15.45 -30.41 2.92
CA GLN A 8 -16.93 -30.36 2.90
C GLN A 8 -17.50 -29.67 4.16
N LYS A 9 -16.73 -29.64 5.25
CA LYS A 9 -17.08 -28.97 6.51
C LYS A 9 -16.60 -27.50 6.57
N ALA A 10 -15.87 -27.03 5.57
CA ALA A 10 -15.36 -25.66 5.56
C ALA A 10 -16.51 -24.69 5.28
N ARG A 11 -16.64 -23.64 6.11
CA ARG A 11 -17.59 -22.55 5.90
C ARG A 11 -17.10 -21.60 4.82
N ASP A 12 -18.02 -20.88 4.19
CA ASP A 12 -17.66 -19.83 3.24
C ASP A 12 -17.01 -18.65 3.97
N ILE A 13 -15.68 -18.58 3.84
CA ILE A 13 -14.86 -17.48 4.35
C ILE A 13 -14.54 -16.43 3.27
N GLY A 14 -14.91 -16.68 2.01
CA GLY A 14 -14.52 -15.87 0.87
C GLY A 14 -15.10 -14.45 0.93
N HIS A 15 -16.32 -14.33 1.43
CA HIS A 15 -17.07 -13.08 1.53
C HIS A 15 -16.43 -12.09 2.52
N PHE A 16 -15.65 -12.60 3.48
CA PHE A 16 -14.96 -11.78 4.49
C PHE A 16 -13.51 -11.46 4.11
N ARG A 17 -13.02 -11.95 2.95
CA ARG A 17 -11.65 -11.71 2.53
C ARG A 17 -11.51 -10.31 1.95
N GLN A 18 -10.72 -9.49 2.62
CA GLN A 18 -10.30 -8.21 2.09
C GLN A 18 -9.24 -8.39 1.00
N THR A 19 -9.46 -7.72 -0.12
CA THR A 19 -8.56 -7.68 -1.26
C THR A 19 -8.11 -6.25 -1.47
N PHE A 20 -6.80 -6.00 -1.34
CA PHE A 20 -6.23 -4.68 -1.53
C PHE A 20 -5.69 -4.48 -2.95
N ALA A 21 -5.67 -3.22 -3.38
CA ALA A 21 -4.83 -2.75 -4.48
C ALA A 21 -3.37 -2.72 -4.00
N VAL A 22 -2.49 -3.44 -4.70
CA VAL A 22 -1.10 -3.58 -4.30
C VAL A 22 -0.24 -2.62 -5.10
N LEU A 23 0.57 -1.84 -4.40
CA LEU A 23 1.53 -0.91 -4.99
C LEU A 23 2.91 -1.11 -4.35
N ASN A 24 3.99 -1.04 -5.11
CA ASN A 24 5.34 -1.17 -4.54
C ASN A 24 5.94 0.21 -4.26
N VAL A 25 6.81 0.29 -3.26
CA VAL A 25 7.59 1.52 -2.98
C VAL A 25 8.36 2.01 -4.21
N GLY A 26 8.89 1.11 -5.05
CA GLY A 26 9.58 1.49 -6.29
C GLY A 26 8.67 2.09 -7.38
N ASP A 27 7.35 1.89 -7.30
CA ASP A 27 6.40 2.52 -8.23
C ASP A 27 6.11 3.99 -7.87
N LEU A 28 6.50 4.41 -6.65
CA LEU A 28 6.49 5.78 -6.14
C LEU A 28 7.81 6.53 -6.43
N ALA A 29 8.79 5.88 -7.06
CA ALA A 29 9.98 6.58 -7.52
C ALA A 29 9.60 7.69 -8.51
N GLY A 30 9.98 8.94 -8.20
CA GLY A 30 9.60 10.12 -8.98
C GLY A 30 8.21 10.69 -8.66
N TRP A 31 7.57 10.26 -7.57
CA TRP A 31 6.38 10.95 -7.07
C TRP A 31 6.76 12.32 -6.50
N ASP A 32 5.90 13.31 -6.68
CA ASP A 32 6.13 14.65 -6.14
C ASP A 32 5.88 14.66 -4.62
N ALA A 33 6.88 15.04 -3.84
CA ALA A 33 6.78 15.13 -2.38
C ALA A 33 5.80 16.22 -1.91
N ALA A 34 5.45 17.17 -2.79
CA ALA A 34 4.40 18.15 -2.51
C ALA A 34 2.99 17.54 -2.59
N VAL A 35 2.82 16.40 -3.27
CA VAL A 35 1.52 15.76 -3.51
C VAL A 35 1.28 14.64 -2.52
N GLU A 36 0.20 14.76 -1.76
CA GLU A 36 -0.25 13.74 -0.82
C GLU A 36 -0.62 12.43 -1.54
N VAL A 37 -0.02 11.33 -1.09
CA VAL A 37 -0.27 9.98 -1.60
C VAL A 37 -1.53 9.44 -0.94
N SER A 38 -2.66 9.69 -1.60
CA SER A 38 -3.96 9.13 -1.24
C SER A 38 -4.42 8.09 -2.26
N PRO A 39 -5.39 7.22 -1.91
CA PRO A 39 -6.01 6.30 -2.86
C PRO A 39 -6.57 7.00 -4.11
N GLN A 40 -7.07 8.23 -3.95
CA GLN A 40 -7.58 9.06 -5.03
C GLN A 40 -6.43 9.60 -5.91
N SER A 41 -5.39 10.19 -5.30
CA SER A 41 -4.22 10.69 -6.03
C SER A 41 -3.53 9.60 -6.85
N LEU A 42 -3.45 8.38 -6.30
CA LEU A 42 -2.87 7.22 -6.99
C LEU A 42 -3.73 6.74 -8.18
N ARG A 43 -5.05 6.91 -8.10
CA ARG A 43 -5.97 6.60 -9.19
C ARG A 43 -5.85 7.65 -10.31
N ASP A 44 -5.81 8.92 -9.94
CA ASP A 44 -5.72 10.04 -10.89
C ASP A 44 -4.38 10.03 -11.65
N ALA A 45 -3.28 9.66 -10.97
CA ALA A 45 -1.98 9.42 -11.59
C ALA A 45 -1.88 8.10 -12.37
N GLY A 46 -2.97 7.33 -12.48
CA GLY A 46 -3.03 6.07 -13.24
C GLY A 46 -2.21 4.92 -12.66
N LYS A 47 -1.72 5.04 -11.41
CA LYS A 47 -0.94 4.00 -10.73
C LYS A 47 -1.81 2.82 -10.29
N ILE A 48 -3.08 3.09 -10.00
CA ILE A 48 -4.07 2.08 -9.59
C ILE A 48 -5.31 2.21 -10.48
N LYS A 49 -5.76 1.08 -11.03
CA LYS A 49 -7.00 1.03 -11.82
C LYS A 49 -8.23 0.77 -10.94
N ASN A 50 -8.11 -0.17 -10.01
CA ASN A 50 -9.20 -0.59 -9.12
C ASN A 50 -8.74 -0.50 -7.66
N LEU A 51 -9.50 0.22 -6.85
CA LEU A 51 -9.22 0.40 -5.42
C LEU A 51 -9.47 -0.84 -4.58
N LYS A 52 -10.39 -1.72 -5.02
CA LYS A 52 -10.86 -2.87 -4.24
C LYS A 52 -11.25 -2.42 -2.82
N ASP A 53 -10.75 -3.08 -1.76
CA ASP A 53 -11.01 -2.72 -0.36
C ASP A 53 -10.03 -1.70 0.22
N GLY A 54 -9.12 -1.15 -0.59
CA GLY A 54 -8.14 -0.14 -0.18
C GLY A 54 -6.76 -0.36 -0.81
N VAL A 55 -5.82 0.53 -0.50
CA VAL A 55 -4.46 0.48 -1.05
C VAL A 55 -3.48 -0.07 -0.01
N LYS A 56 -2.61 -0.99 -0.44
CA LYS A 56 -1.52 -1.52 0.37
C LYS A 56 -0.18 -1.36 -0.34
N ILE A 57 0.74 -0.64 0.31
CA ILE A 57 2.11 -0.42 -0.15
C ILE A 57 3.03 -1.51 0.39
N LEU A 58 3.80 -2.12 -0.51
CA LEU A 58 4.76 -3.18 -0.21
C LEU A 58 6.21 -2.71 -0.44
N GLY A 59 7.08 -3.05 0.51
CA GLY A 59 8.51 -2.70 0.47
C GLY A 59 9.36 -3.64 -0.40
N GLY A 60 8.83 -4.78 -0.82
CA GLY A 60 9.60 -5.82 -1.50
C GLY A 60 8.85 -6.45 -2.66
N SER A 61 9.32 -6.21 -3.88
CA SER A 61 9.12 -7.14 -5.00
C SER A 61 10.39 -7.19 -5.87
N THR A 62 10.56 -8.27 -6.61
CA THR A 62 11.60 -8.37 -7.65
C THR A 62 11.53 -7.21 -8.66
N LYS A 63 10.35 -6.58 -8.83
CA LYS A 63 10.15 -5.39 -9.65
C LYS A 63 10.60 -4.08 -8.99
N SER A 64 10.54 -3.96 -7.66
CA SER A 64 11.00 -2.75 -6.96
C SER A 64 12.52 -2.58 -7.01
N LYS A 65 13.29 -3.69 -6.94
CA LYS A 65 14.74 -3.65 -7.22
C LYS A 65 15.06 -3.27 -8.67
N ALA A 66 14.26 -3.76 -9.63
CA ALA A 66 14.48 -3.49 -11.05
C ALA A 66 14.19 -2.04 -11.45
N LYS A 67 13.26 -1.36 -10.77
CA LYS A 67 12.93 0.04 -11.03
C LYS A 67 13.89 1.06 -10.43
N GLY A 68 14.88 0.64 -9.63
CA GLY A 68 16.14 1.35 -9.37
C GLY A 68 16.07 2.86 -9.11
N GLY A 69 14.95 3.36 -8.59
CA GLY A 69 14.70 4.78 -8.46
C GLY A 69 14.88 5.22 -7.02
N GLN A 70 15.58 6.34 -6.82
CA GLN A 70 15.65 7.01 -5.53
C GLN A 70 14.23 7.38 -5.09
N LEU A 71 13.84 6.93 -3.90
CA LEU A 71 12.59 7.40 -3.28
C LEU A 71 12.74 8.88 -2.92
N PRO A 72 11.79 9.74 -3.28
CA PRO A 72 11.80 11.14 -2.86
C PRO A 72 11.64 11.20 -1.33
N ALA A 73 12.39 12.12 -0.70
CA ALA A 73 12.29 12.34 0.74
C ALA A 73 11.00 13.10 1.10
N GLY A 74 10.41 12.78 2.25
CA GLY A 74 9.27 13.53 2.78
C GLY A 74 7.92 13.26 2.11
N LEU A 75 7.71 12.08 1.52
CA LEU A 75 6.39 11.67 1.02
C LEU A 75 5.35 11.66 2.14
N LYS A 76 4.18 12.23 1.86
CA LYS A 76 3.03 12.24 2.78
C LYS A 76 2.00 11.23 2.32
N PHE A 77 1.52 10.38 3.23
CA PHE A 77 0.53 9.36 2.93
C PHE A 77 -0.76 9.58 3.72
N ARG A 78 -1.89 9.16 3.14
CA ARG A 78 -3.20 9.20 3.79
C ARG A 78 -4.07 8.04 3.34
N ASP A 79 -4.76 7.38 4.28
CA ASP A 79 -5.70 6.29 4.02
C ASP A 79 -5.07 5.10 3.27
N VAL A 80 -3.79 4.80 3.53
CA VAL A 80 -3.03 3.71 2.90
C VAL A 80 -2.47 2.75 3.95
N LEU A 81 -2.49 1.44 3.64
CA LEU A 81 -1.86 0.42 4.47
C LEU A 81 -0.41 0.14 4.03
N PHE A 82 0.46 -0.23 4.99
CA PHE A 82 1.87 -0.52 4.73
C PHE A 82 2.28 -1.94 5.19
N SER A 83 3.21 -2.57 4.47
CA SER A 83 3.97 -3.70 5.00
C SER A 83 5.08 -3.24 5.95
N ALA A 84 5.58 -4.12 6.82
CA ALA A 84 6.70 -3.82 7.71
C ALA A 84 7.93 -3.30 6.92
N SER A 85 8.30 -4.01 5.86
CA SER A 85 9.37 -3.61 4.95
C SER A 85 9.12 -2.29 4.21
N ALA A 86 7.85 -1.93 3.95
CA ALA A 86 7.53 -0.64 3.33
C ALA A 86 7.76 0.49 4.32
N ARG A 87 7.35 0.30 5.59
CA ARG A 87 7.58 1.28 6.65
C ARG A 87 9.06 1.53 6.88
N GLU A 88 9.89 0.50 6.89
CA GLU A 88 11.35 0.65 7.02
C GLU A 88 11.93 1.45 5.85
N ALA A 89 11.58 1.10 4.60
CA ALA A 89 12.09 1.78 3.42
C ALA A 89 11.63 3.24 3.31
N LEU A 90 10.38 3.52 3.66
CA LEU A 90 9.80 4.87 3.65
C LEU A 90 10.27 5.71 4.84
N GLY A 91 10.46 5.09 6.01
CA GLY A 91 11.03 5.74 7.19
C GLY A 91 12.48 6.18 6.97
N ALA A 92 13.27 5.39 6.23
CA ALA A 92 14.64 5.76 5.87
C ALA A 92 14.73 7.03 5.02
N VAL A 93 13.66 7.41 4.31
CA VAL A 93 13.57 8.65 3.52
C VAL A 93 12.73 9.74 4.22
N GLY A 94 12.38 9.54 5.48
CA GLY A 94 11.64 10.52 6.28
C GLY A 94 10.21 10.75 5.78
N ALA A 95 9.54 9.70 5.29
CA ALA A 95 8.14 9.80 4.91
C ALA A 95 7.21 9.99 6.13
N ASP A 96 6.13 10.74 5.92
CA ASP A 96 5.05 10.94 6.87
C ASP A 96 3.89 9.99 6.55
N PHE A 97 3.56 9.11 7.49
CA PHE A 97 2.56 8.06 7.31
C PHE A 97 1.13 8.54 7.58
N GLY A 98 0.91 9.77 8.05
CA GLY A 98 -0.42 10.27 8.37
C GLY A 98 -1.08 9.56 9.55
N ASP A 99 -0.31 8.79 10.33
CA ASP A 99 -0.71 8.18 11.61
C ASP A 99 -0.90 9.26 12.72
N THR A 100 -0.92 10.54 12.37
CA THR A 100 -1.33 11.61 13.28
C THR A 100 -2.80 11.40 13.63
N GLU A 101 -3.00 10.77 14.78
CA GLU A 101 -4.26 10.66 15.51
C GLU A 101 -5.17 11.86 15.22
N THR A 102 -6.17 11.64 14.36
CA THR A 102 -7.45 12.34 14.48
C THR A 102 -8.17 11.77 15.71
N ALA A 103 -7.55 11.92 16.87
CA ALA A 103 -8.14 11.80 18.19
C ALA A 103 -8.16 13.21 18.80
N THR A 104 -8.87 14.13 18.15
CA THR A 104 -9.27 15.40 18.76
C THR A 104 -10.78 15.41 18.83
N ALA A 105 -11.27 15.11 20.05
CA ALA A 105 -12.53 15.49 20.69
C ALA A 105 -13.77 15.75 19.81
N GLU A 106 -14.81 14.93 20.03
CA GLU A 106 -16.14 15.42 20.46
C GLU A 106 -16.83 14.36 21.33
#